data_AF-A0AAC8T8R5-F1
#
_entry.id   AF-A0AAC8T8R5-F1
#
_cell.length_a   1.000
_cell.length_b   1.000
_cell.length_c   1.000
_cell.angle_alpha   90.00
_cell.angle_beta   90.00
_cell.angle_gamma   90.00
#
_symmetry.space_group_name_H-M   'P 1'
#
loop_
_entity.id
_entity.type
_entity.pdbx_description
1 polymer ?
#
loop_
_entity_poly.entity_id
_entity_poly.type
_entity_poly.pdbx_seq_one_letter_code
_entity_poly.pdbx_strand_id
1 'polypeptide(L)'
;MLKGIVPLKNATLYGYPLKILNYDLYCHDCDGTSFYATFAPMTLAQHNSLVKKVKFRYVEDICGDPRHIARFERVGKTTILIVDDDC
;
A
#
# COMPACT_ATOMS: atom_id res chain seq x y z
N MET A 1 -12.16 -8.03 13.03
CA MET A 1 -11.33 -7.66 11.86
C MET A 1 -10.70 -8.93 11.32
N LEU A 2 -11.07 -9.35 10.11
CA LEU A 2 -10.47 -10.50 9.43
C LEU A 2 -9.27 -10.01 8.62
N LYS A 3 -8.13 -10.69 8.78
CA LYS A 3 -6.86 -10.37 8.11
C LYS A 3 -6.40 -11.57 7.30
N GLY A 4 -6.14 -11.36 6.02
CA GLY A 4 -5.48 -12.36 5.18
C GLY A 4 -4.06 -11.95 4.85
N ILE A 5 -3.13 -12.89 4.97
CA ILE A 5 -1.71 -12.70 4.68
C ILE A 5 -1.30 -13.71 3.62
N VAL A 6 -0.90 -13.23 2.45
CA VAL A 6 -0.45 -14.06 1.34
C VAL A 6 1.06 -13.85 1.14
N PRO A 7 1.91 -14.82 1.51
CA PRO A 7 3.32 -14.75 1.19
C PRO A 7 3.51 -14.91 -0.32
N LEU A 8 4.33 -14.05 -0.92
CA LEU A 8 4.57 -14.08 -2.36
C LEU A 8 5.98 -14.60 -2.65
N LYS A 9 6.09 -15.50 -3.64
CA LYS A 9 7.38 -15.93 -4.21
C LYS A 9 7.48 -15.38 -5.63
N ASN A 10 8.60 -14.74 -5.95
CA ASN A 10 8.91 -14.19 -7.28
C ASN A 10 7.93 -13.12 -7.82
N ALA A 11 7.09 -12.53 -6.96
CA ALA A 11 6.21 -11.43 -7.36
C ALA A 11 6.98 -10.11 -7.37
N THR A 12 6.69 -9.25 -8.33
CA THR A 12 7.22 -7.88 -8.39
C THR A 12 6.10 -6.88 -8.58
N LEU A 13 6.29 -5.68 -8.04
CA LEU A 13 5.40 -4.53 -8.23
C LEU A 13 6.24 -3.29 -8.53
N TYR A 14 5.89 -2.56 -9.57
CA TYR A 14 6.67 -1.42 -10.07
C TYR A 14 8.16 -1.72 -10.32
N GLY A 15 8.49 -2.98 -10.61
CA GLY A 15 9.86 -3.46 -10.82
C GLY A 15 10.62 -3.85 -9.55
N TYR A 16 9.98 -3.84 -8.38
CA TYR A 16 10.58 -4.23 -7.10
C TYR A 16 9.95 -5.51 -6.54
N PRO A 17 10.73 -6.42 -5.93
CA PRO A 17 10.22 -7.66 -5.38
C PRO A 17 9.25 -7.43 -4.21
N LEU A 18 8.16 -8.19 -4.18
CA LEU A 18 7.21 -8.25 -3.08
C LEU A 18 7.52 -9.43 -2.16
N LYS A 19 7.28 -9.22 -0.87
CA LYS A 19 7.39 -10.25 0.17
C LYS A 19 6.03 -10.80 0.56
N ILE A 20 5.07 -9.90 0.79
CA ILE A 20 3.77 -10.22 1.38
C ILE A 20 2.71 -9.29 0.80
N LEU A 21 1.55 -9.84 0.47
CA LEU A 21 0.31 -9.10 0.31
C LEU A 21 -0.54 -9.32 1.57
N ASN A 22 -1.05 -8.25 2.17
CA ASN A 22 -2.03 -8.33 3.24
C ASN A 22 -3.30 -7.61 2.79
N TYR A 23 -4.45 -8.12 3.21
CA TYR A 23 -5.71 -7.40 3.14
C TYR A 23 -6.38 -7.45 4.51
N ASP A 24 -6.93 -6.31 4.92
CA ASP A 24 -7.69 -6.18 6.16
C ASP A 24 -9.11 -5.75 5.78
N LEU A 25 -10.10 -6.52 6.24
CA LEU A 25 -11.52 -6.16 6.09
C LEU A 25 -11.96 -5.37 7.32
N TYR A 26 -12.31 -4.10 7.16
CA TYR A 26 -12.74 -3.20 8.22
C TYR A 26 -14.05 -2.48 7.84
N CYS A 27 -15.00 -2.47 8.79
CA CYS A 27 -16.39 -2.05 8.63
C CYS A 27 -17.32 -3.10 7.98
N HIS A 28 -18.20 -3.70 8.79
CA HIS A 28 -19.25 -4.62 8.33
C HIS A 28 -20.31 -3.87 7.49
N ASP A 29 -20.51 -2.57 7.73
CA ASP A 29 -21.59 -1.80 7.09
C ASP A 29 -21.19 -1.22 5.71
N CYS A 30 -19.90 -1.20 5.39
CA CYS A 30 -19.33 -0.61 4.17
C CYS A 30 -18.59 -1.62 3.27
N ASP A 31 -18.35 -2.86 3.72
CA ASP A 31 -17.41 -3.80 3.09
C ASP A 31 -16.01 -3.21 2.82
N GLY A 32 -15.59 -2.25 3.66
CA GLY A 32 -14.32 -1.55 3.51
C GLY A 32 -13.14 -2.53 3.54
N THR A 33 -12.28 -2.48 2.52
CA THR A 33 -11.12 -3.36 2.41
C THR A 33 -9.85 -2.55 2.22
N SER A 34 -8.92 -2.62 3.17
CA SER A 34 -7.58 -2.06 3.00
C SER A 34 -6.64 -3.11 2.39
N PHE A 35 -5.84 -2.70 1.41
CA PHE A 35 -4.82 -3.55 0.80
C PHE A 35 -3.42 -3.03 1.11
N TYR A 36 -2.54 -3.93 1.52
CA TYR A 36 -1.14 -3.64 1.86
C TYR A 36 -0.19 -4.54 1.09
N ALA A 37 0.70 -3.98 0.28
CA ALA A 37 1.78 -4.73 -0.36
C ALA A 37 3.12 -4.41 0.31
N THR A 38 3.75 -5.41 0.94
CA THR A 38 5.07 -5.28 1.55
C THR A 38 6.14 -5.68 0.55
N PHE A 39 7.03 -4.75 0.24
CA PHE A 39 8.19 -5.02 -0.60
C PHE A 39 9.26 -5.79 0.16
N ALA A 40 10.10 -6.55 -0.55
CA ALA A 40 11.33 -7.05 0.03
C ALA A 40 12.24 -5.87 0.45
N PRO A 41 13.19 -6.08 1.38
CA PRO A 41 14.05 -5.00 1.88
C PRO A 41 14.72 -4.24 0.73
N MET A 42 14.61 -2.90 0.76
CA MET A 42 15.19 -2.03 -0.25
C MET A 42 15.96 -0.87 0.37
N THR A 43 16.94 -0.35 -0.36
CA THR A 43 17.73 0.83 0.04
C THR A 43 16.86 2.09 0.08
N LEU A 44 17.33 3.12 0.78
CA LEU A 44 16.66 4.42 0.79
C LEU A 44 16.60 5.04 -0.62
N ALA A 45 17.65 4.87 -1.43
CA ALA A 45 17.67 5.36 -2.81
C ALA A 45 16.61 4.68 -3.68
N GLN A 46 16.44 3.36 -3.54
CA GLN A 46 15.39 2.61 -4.24
C GLN A 46 13.99 3.06 -3.82
N HIS A 47 13.75 3.25 -2.52
CA HIS A 47 12.49 3.78 -2.02
C HIS A 47 12.19 5.18 -2.59
N ASN A 48 13.16 6.10 -2.53
CA ASN A 48 12.98 7.46 -3.05
C ASN A 48 12.74 7.47 -4.57
N SER A 49 13.38 6.57 -5.32
CA SER A 49 13.12 6.38 -6.75
C SER A 49 11.69 5.90 -7.00
N LEU A 50 11.21 4.92 -6.23
CA LEU A 50 9.85 4.40 -6.32
C LEU A 50 8.80 5.50 -6.08
N VAL A 51 8.92 6.26 -4.99
CA VAL A 51 8.00 7.35 -4.62
C VAL A 51 7.98 8.48 -5.66
N LYS A 52 9.12 8.75 -6.30
CA LYS A 52 9.18 9.73 -7.40
C LYS A 52 8.51 9.22 -8.67
N LYS A 53 8.69 7.93 -8.98
CA LYS A 53 8.20 7.29 -10.21
C LYS A 53 6.70 7.03 -10.20
N VAL A 54 6.14 6.65 -9.06
CA VAL A 54 4.73 6.27 -8.94
C VAL A 54 3.96 7.42 -8.30
N LYS A 55 2.91 7.87 -8.98
CA LYS A 55 1.98 8.90 -8.51
C LYS A 55 0.61 8.27 -8.35
N PHE A 56 -0.01 8.50 -7.20
CA PHE A 56 -1.36 8.03 -6.93
C PHE A 56 -2.37 9.14 -7.21
N ARG A 57 -3.58 8.74 -7.60
CA ARG A 57 -4.68 9.66 -7.81
C ARG A 57 -5.14 10.23 -6.46
N TYR A 58 -5.54 11.49 -6.47
CA TYR A 58 -6.26 12.11 -5.36
C TYR A 58 -7.75 11.81 -5.51
N VAL A 59 -8.39 11.43 -4.42
CA VAL A 59 -9.84 11.49 -4.31
C VAL A 59 -10.15 12.69 -3.44
N GLU A 60 -11.04 13.55 -3.92
CA GLU A 60 -11.57 14.65 -3.11
C GLU A 60 -12.46 14.03 -2.04
N ASP A 61 -11.98 14.07 -0.80
CA ASP A 61 -12.78 13.69 0.37
C ASP A 61 -13.96 14.68 0.50
N ILE A 62 -15.15 14.16 0.77
CA ILE A 62 -16.36 14.94 1.07
C ILE A 62 -16.12 15.85 2.29
N CYS A 63 -15.12 15.53 3.12
CA CYS A 63 -14.68 16.31 4.28
C CYS A 63 -13.59 17.36 3.97
N GLY A 64 -13.14 17.51 2.72
CA GLY A 64 -12.25 18.59 2.29
C GLY A 64 -10.74 18.39 2.58
N ASP A 65 -10.31 17.18 2.97
CA ASP A 65 -8.90 16.83 3.12
C ASP A 65 -8.48 15.88 1.98
N PRO A 66 -7.80 16.36 0.92
CA PRO A 66 -7.46 15.52 -0.23
C PRO A 66 -6.48 14.43 0.18
N ARG A 67 -6.96 13.18 0.25
CA ARG A 67 -6.14 12.01 0.54
C ARG A 67 -5.80 11.28 -0.75
N HIS A 68 -4.59 10.71 -0.79
CA HIS A 68 -4.24 9.79 -1.86
C HIS A 68 -4.91 8.45 -1.55
N ILE A 69 -5.54 7.85 -2.56
CA ILE A 69 -6.08 6.48 -2.48
C ILE A 69 -5.02 5.43 -2.13
N ALA A 70 -3.75 5.80 -2.28
CA ALA A 70 -2.64 4.96 -1.89
C ALA A 70 -1.41 5.78 -1.53
N ARG A 71 -0.55 5.22 -0.68
CA ARG A 71 0.73 5.83 -0.30
C ARG A 71 1.80 4.76 -0.10
N PHE A 72 3.06 5.17 -0.25
CA PHE A 72 4.18 4.36 0.21
C PHE A 72 4.62 4.84 1.59
N GLU A 73 4.76 3.89 2.52
CA GLU A 73 5.36 4.13 3.82
C GLU A 73 6.67 3.34 3.93
N ARG A 74 7.64 3.89 4.67
CA ARG A 74 8.90 3.22 4.95
C ARG A 74 9.10 3.05 6.45
N VAL A 75 9.25 1.80 6.88
CA VAL A 75 9.57 1.42 8.25
C VAL A 75 10.91 0.69 8.26
N GLY A 76 11.97 1.40 8.67
CA GLY A 76 13.34 0.89 8.61
C GLY A 76 13.81 0.61 7.18
N LYS A 77 14.02 -0.67 6.85
CA LYS A 77 14.40 -1.13 5.49
C LYS A 77 13.22 -1.62 4.65
N THR A 78 12.03 -1.67 5.24
CA THR A 78 10.82 -2.18 4.61
C THR A 78 10.04 -1.02 4.01
N THR A 79 9.56 -1.21 2.79
CA THR A 79 8.60 -0.30 2.15
C THR A 79 7.28 -1.03 2.00
N ILE A 80 6.19 -0.32 2.28
CA ILE A 80 4.82 -0.83 2.26
C ILE A 80 4.02 0.10 1.35
N LEU A 81 3.33 -0.46 0.36
CA LEU A 81 2.25 0.22 -0.33
C LEU A 81 0.97 0.01 0.48
N ILE A 82 0.34 1.10 0.85
CA ILE A 82 -0.97 1.14 1.51
C ILE A 82 -1.96 1.64 0.46
N VAL A 83 -3.04 0.91 0.22
CA VAL A 83 -4.18 1.34 -0.58
C VAL A 83 -5.37 1.44 0.36
N ASP A 84 -5.87 2.66 0.52
CA ASP A 84 -7.07 2.94 1.28
C ASP A 84 -8.22 2.96 0.27
N ASP A 85 -9.20 2.09 0.47
CA ASP A 85 -10.48 2.17 -0.21
C ASP A 85 -11.39 3.01 0.68
N ASP A 86 -11.74 4.21 0.22
CA ASP A 86 -12.66 5.09 0.94
C ASP A 86 -14.05 4.42 0.93
N CYS A 87 -14.59 4.13 2.12
CA CYS A 87 -16.03 4.31 2.34
C CYS A 87 -16.21 5.81 2.63
#